data_AF-A0A3M1H5T4-F1
#
_entry.id   AF-A0A3M1H5T4-F1
#
_cell.length_a   1.000
_cell.length_b   1.000
_cell.length_c   1.000
_cell.angle_alpha   90.00
_cell.angle_beta   90.00
_cell.angle_gamma   90.00
#
_symmetry.space_group_name_H-M   'P 1'
#
loop_
_entity.id
_entity.type
_entity.pdbx_description
1 polymer ?
#
loop_
_entity_poly.entity_id
_entity_poly.type
_entity_poly.pdbx_seq_one_letter_code
_entity_poly.pdbx_strand_id
1 'polypeptide(L)'
;MKHVFFSLMLLVMMTSCMPQQAGGSQQERCELLGGKYLDEFDECEGISQEQCAELGGVFNECASACRHDPNARFCTMQCVQVCSFR
;
A
#
# COMPACT_ATOMS: atom_id res chain seq x y z
N MET A 1 28.87 -37.83 24.05
CA MET A 1 28.58 -37.22 22.74
C MET A 1 27.07 -36.96 22.57
N LYS A 2 26.44 -36.20 23.47
CA LYS A 2 24.99 -35.89 23.43
C LYS A 2 24.66 -34.41 23.63
N HIS A 3 25.67 -33.54 23.80
CA HIS A 3 25.47 -32.14 24.17
C HIS A 3 25.74 -31.13 23.04
N VAL A 4 26.12 -31.58 21.84
CA VAL A 4 26.39 -30.69 20.70
C VAL A 4 25.19 -30.54 19.76
N PHE A 5 24.26 -31.51 19.75
CA PHE A 5 23.10 -31.48 18.84
C PHE A 5 21.95 -30.59 19.32
N PHE A 6 21.87 -30.26 20.61
CA PHE A 6 20.76 -29.46 21.15
C PHE A 6 20.95 -27.94 20.97
N SER A 7 22.17 -27.50 20.64
CA SER A 7 22.48 -26.08 20.45
C SER A 7 22.16 -25.55 19.05
N LEU A 8 21.87 -26.43 18.08
CA LEU A 8 21.63 -26.03 16.68
C LEU A 8 20.14 -25.93 16.32
N MET A 9 19.22 -26.47 17.14
CA MET A 9 17.78 -26.40 16.87
C MET A 9 17.07 -25.18 17.46
N LEU A 10 17.72 -24.39 18.34
CA LEU A 10 17.11 -23.16 18.87
C LEU A 10 17.29 -21.92 17.97
N LEU A 11 18.20 -21.96 16.99
CA LEU A 11 18.50 -20.82 16.13
C LEU A 11 17.53 -20.63 14.95
N VAL A 12 16.68 -21.62 14.64
CA VAL A 12 15.75 -21.55 13.49
C VAL A 12 14.36 -21.00 13.87
N MET A 13 14.07 -20.79 15.17
CA MET A 13 12.78 -20.23 15.59
C MET A 13 12.75 -18.69 15.65
N MET A 14 13.91 -18.03 15.51
CA MET A 14 14.00 -16.56 15.46
C MET A 14 14.01 -15.99 14.03
N THR A 15 14.01 -16.86 13.00
CA THR A 15 14.09 -16.44 11.59
C THR A 15 12.76 -16.15 10.90
N SER A 16 11.61 -16.20 11.58
CA SER A 16 10.31 -15.99 10.91
C SER A 16 9.72 -14.59 11.00
N CYS A 17 10.45 -13.59 11.51
CA CYS A 17 10.05 -12.19 11.34
C CYS A 17 10.72 -11.59 10.09
N MET A 18 10.73 -12.32 8.99
CA MET A 18 10.95 -11.70 7.68
C MET A 18 9.64 -11.02 7.28
N PRO A 19 9.60 -9.72 6.98
CA PRO A 19 8.48 -9.20 6.19
C PRO A 19 8.50 -9.97 4.87
N GLN A 20 7.44 -10.72 4.60
CA GLN A 20 7.20 -11.36 3.32
C GLN A 20 7.47 -10.33 2.22
N GLN A 21 8.41 -10.63 1.32
CA GLN A 21 8.71 -9.75 0.21
C GLN A 21 7.44 -9.55 -0.61
N ALA A 22 6.97 -8.30 -0.64
CA ALA A 22 5.73 -7.88 -1.27
C ALA A 22 5.84 -7.96 -2.79
N GLY A 23 5.61 -9.15 -3.35
CA GLY A 23 5.31 -9.35 -4.76
C GLY A 23 3.80 -9.43 -4.96
N GLY A 24 3.11 -8.29 -4.86
CA GLY A 24 1.68 -8.15 -5.13
C GLY A 24 1.43 -7.01 -6.10
N SER A 25 0.27 -7.00 -6.78
CA SER A 25 -0.11 -5.89 -7.67
C SER A 25 -0.30 -4.58 -6.88
N GLN A 26 -0.25 -3.43 -7.55
CA GLN A 26 -0.54 -2.14 -6.89
C GLN A 26 -1.92 -2.14 -6.23
N GLN A 27 -2.89 -2.82 -6.86
CA GLN A 27 -4.21 -3.08 -6.28
C GLN A 27 -4.13 -3.81 -4.94
N GLU A 28 -3.52 -4.99 -4.91
CA GLU A 28 -3.43 -5.81 -3.70
C GLU A 28 -2.74 -5.04 -2.57
N ARG A 29 -1.65 -4.35 -2.90
CA ARG A 29 -0.89 -3.56 -1.92
C ARG A 29 -1.71 -2.37 -1.39
N CYS A 30 -2.49 -1.71 -2.24
CA CYS A 30 -3.42 -0.64 -1.84
C CYS A 30 -4.50 -1.15 -0.87
N GLU A 31 -5.15 -2.27 -1.23
CA GLU A 31 -6.24 -2.87 -0.44
C GLU A 31 -5.75 -3.41 0.90
N LEU A 32 -4.53 -3.98 0.96
CA LEU A 32 -3.89 -4.42 2.21
C LEU A 32 -3.65 -3.29 3.21
N LEU A 33 -3.46 -2.06 2.71
CA LEU A 33 -3.28 -0.86 3.54
C LEU A 33 -4.63 -0.21 3.94
N GLY A 34 -5.76 -0.83 3.56
CA GLY A 34 -7.11 -0.30 3.78
C GLY A 34 -7.54 0.76 2.78
N GLY A 35 -6.76 0.95 1.71
CA GLY A 35 -7.08 1.87 0.63
C GLY A 35 -8.11 1.29 -0.35
N LYS A 36 -8.61 2.16 -1.22
CA LYS A 36 -9.48 1.80 -2.34
C LYS A 36 -8.74 2.01 -3.65
N TYR A 37 -8.48 0.92 -4.38
CA TYR A 37 -7.82 0.99 -5.67
C TYR A 37 -8.82 1.31 -6.80
N LEU A 38 -8.40 2.18 -7.71
CA LEU A 38 -9.15 2.60 -8.90
C LEU A 38 -8.39 2.14 -10.16
N ASP A 39 -8.73 0.96 -10.67
CA ASP A 39 -7.98 0.27 -11.74
C ASP A 39 -7.81 1.10 -13.02
N GLU A 40 -8.87 1.78 -13.46
CA GLU A 40 -8.86 2.60 -14.68
C GLU A 40 -7.82 3.74 -14.62
N PHE A 41 -7.62 4.29 -13.42
CA PHE A 41 -6.77 5.46 -13.17
C PHE A 41 -5.41 5.10 -12.58
N ASP A 42 -5.21 3.85 -12.15
CA ASP A 42 -4.00 3.39 -11.47
C ASP A 42 -3.71 4.26 -10.22
N GLU A 43 -4.78 4.45 -9.44
CA GLU A 43 -4.81 5.29 -8.25
C GLU A 43 -5.24 4.48 -7.02
N CYS A 44 -4.67 4.79 -5.86
CA CYS A 44 -5.12 4.28 -4.56
C CYS A 44 -5.64 5.44 -3.70
N GLU A 45 -6.92 5.40 -3.32
CA GLU A 45 -7.55 6.38 -2.43
C GLU A 45 -7.43 5.97 -0.95
N GLY A 46 -7.31 6.95 -0.06
CA GLY A 46 -7.49 6.74 1.38
C GLY A 46 -6.29 6.15 2.13
N ILE A 47 -5.10 6.19 1.53
CA ILE A 47 -3.83 5.84 2.20
C ILE A 47 -3.01 7.09 2.55
N SER A 48 -2.09 6.97 3.50
CA SER A 48 -1.22 8.08 3.92
C SER A 48 -0.10 8.37 2.91
N GLN A 49 0.59 9.50 3.09
CA GLN A 49 1.75 9.86 2.29
C GLN A 49 2.88 8.82 2.43
N GLU A 50 3.13 8.34 3.65
CA GLU A 50 4.15 7.32 3.93
C GLU A 50 3.81 6.01 3.24
N GLN A 51 2.56 5.57 3.35
CA GLN A 51 2.04 4.39 2.66
C GLN A 51 2.19 4.54 1.13
N CYS A 52 1.84 5.69 0.57
CA CYS A 52 2.00 5.93 -0.87
C CYS A 52 3.47 5.89 -1.31
N ALA A 53 4.38 6.45 -0.50
CA ALA A 53 5.82 6.40 -0.76
C ALA A 53 6.37 4.97 -0.69
N GLU A 54 5.92 4.15 0.26
CA GLU A 54 6.23 2.70 0.32
C GLU A 54 5.70 1.94 -0.91
N LEU A 55 4.57 2.38 -1.46
CA LEU A 55 4.01 1.84 -2.71
C LEU A 55 4.76 2.28 -3.97
N GLY A 56 5.62 3.30 -3.87
CA GLY A 56 6.36 3.88 -4.99
C GLY A 56 5.52 4.83 -5.86
N GLY A 57 4.42 5.36 -5.33
CA GLY A 57 3.54 6.30 -6.04
C GLY A 57 3.81 7.77 -5.71
N VAL A 58 3.02 8.65 -6.33
CA VAL A 58 3.01 10.10 -6.10
C VAL A 58 1.77 10.45 -5.29
N PHE A 59 1.98 10.96 -4.08
CA PHE A 59 0.91 11.34 -3.17
C PHE A 59 0.33 12.71 -3.52
N ASN A 60 -1.00 12.78 -3.60
CA ASN A 60 -1.78 14.00 -3.67
C ASN A 60 -2.69 14.10 -2.43
N GLU A 61 -2.35 15.02 -1.53
CA GLU A 61 -3.07 15.26 -0.29
C GLU A 61 -4.49 15.83 -0.50
N CYS A 62 -4.74 16.45 -1.65
CA CYS A 62 -6.02 17.08 -1.96
C CYS A 62 -6.37 16.99 -3.45
N ALA A 63 -6.70 15.79 -3.91
CA ALA A 63 -7.31 15.60 -5.23
C ALA A 63 -8.81 15.94 -5.18
N SER A 64 -9.35 16.47 -6.28
CA SER A 64 -10.78 16.75 -6.41
C SER A 64 -11.60 15.44 -6.35
N ALA A 65 -12.72 15.46 -5.63
CA ALA A 65 -13.68 14.35 -5.62
C ALA A 65 -14.28 14.05 -7.00
N CYS A 66 -14.25 15.00 -7.94
CA CYS A 66 -14.77 14.83 -9.31
C CYS A 66 -13.69 14.61 -10.37
N ARG A 67 -12.42 14.43 -10.00
CA ARG A 67 -11.29 14.43 -10.97
C ARG A 67 -11.44 13.45 -12.15
N HIS A 68 -12.29 12.43 -11.98
CA HIS A 68 -12.58 11.39 -12.97
C HIS A 68 -13.95 11.53 -13.66
N ASP A 69 -14.73 12.57 -13.35
CA ASP A 69 -16.03 12.85 -13.97
C ASP A 69 -15.94 14.07 -14.92
N PRO A 70 -15.87 13.84 -16.25
CA PRO A 70 -15.80 14.92 -17.23
C PRO A 70 -17.11 15.73 -17.35
N ASN A 71 -18.22 15.23 -16.79
CA ASN A 71 -19.52 15.88 -16.83
C ASN A 71 -19.87 16.60 -15.52
N ALA A 72 -18.97 16.61 -14.54
CA ALA A 72 -19.18 17.25 -13.26
C ALA A 72 -19.41 18.76 -13.44
N ARG A 73 -20.63 19.22 -13.13
CA ARG A 73 -20.98 20.66 -13.14
C ARG A 73 -20.64 21.36 -11.82
N PHE A 74 -20.63 20.59 -10.73
CA PHE A 74 -20.35 21.06 -9.38
C PHE A 74 -19.56 19.98 -8.65
N CYS A 75 -18.58 20.40 -7.86
CA CYS A 75 -17.76 19.53 -7.04
C CYS A 75 -17.76 20.03 -5.61
N THR A 76 -17.83 19.10 -4.66
CA THR A 76 -17.63 19.44 -3.26
C THR A 76 -16.18 19.88 -3.06
N MET A 77 -15.95 20.85 -2.18
CA MET A 77 -14.59 21.30 -1.82
C MET A 77 -13.89 20.31 -0.87
N GLN A 78 -14.21 19.01 -0.98
CA GLN A 78 -13.65 17.96 -0.16
C GLN A 78 -12.37 17.44 -0.83
N CYS A 79 -11.29 17.38 -0.05
CA CYS A 79 -10.05 16.75 -0.47
C CYS A 79 -10.18 15.23 -0.41
N VAL A 80 -9.83 14.56 -1.51
CA VAL A 80 -9.62 13.11 -1.53
C VAL A 80 -8.12 12.86 -1.61
N GLN A 81 -7.59 12.10 -0.65
CA GLN A 81 -6.20 11.68 -0.65
C GLN A 81 -6.01 10.55 -1.66
N VAL A 82 -5.04 10.71 -2.54
CA VAL A 82 -4.79 9.80 -3.67
C VAL A 82 -3.31 9.52 -3.81
N CYS A 83 -2.97 8.27 -4.11
CA CYS A 83 -1.65 7.85 -4.54
C CYS A 83 -1.70 7.44 -6.02
N SER A 84 -1.03 8.17 -6.91
CA SER A 84 -0.94 7.84 -8.35
C SER A 84 0.29 6.97 -8.63
N PHE A 85 0.14 5.93 -9.43
CA PHE A 85 1.27 5.10 -9.90
C PHE A 85 1.71 5.42 -11.34
N ARG A 86 1.05 6.39 -11.99
CA ARG A 86 1.40 6.94 -13.30
C ARG A 86 2.01 8.33 -13.20
#